data_AF-A0A2M8S6F2-F1
#
_entry.id   AF-A0A2M8S6F2-F1
#
_cell.length_a   1.000
_cell.length_b   1.000
_cell.length_c   1.000
_cell.angle_alpha   90.00
_cell.angle_beta   90.00
_cell.angle_gamma   90.00
#
_symmetry.space_group_name_H-M   'P 1'
#
loop_
_entity.id
_entity.type
_entity.pdbx_description
1 polymer ?
#
loop_
_entity_poly.entity_id
_entity_poly.type
_entity_poly.pdbx_seq_one_letter_code
_entity_poly.pdbx_strand_id
1 'polypeptide(L)' 'MQNNLIPILCVGETEKERESKDTFSVLDRQFKKGLEGFSRNDLEMLIIAYEPVWAIGTGKTATRDQAQEAHR' A
#
# COMPACT_ATOMS: atom_id res chain seq x y z
N MET A 1 7.81 -4.07 17.88
CA MET A 1 8.36 -2.77 17.43
C MET A 1 9.62 -2.48 18.21
N GLN A 2 10.78 -2.39 17.54
CA GLN A 2 12.03 -1.98 18.20
C GLN A 2 12.14 -0.45 18.18
N ASN A 3 12.78 0.13 19.20
CA ASN A 3 13.14 1.56 19.26
C ASN A 3 11.98 2.57 19.37
N ASN A 4 10.78 2.16 19.80
CA ASN A 4 9.60 3.03 19.95
C ASN A 4 9.23 3.83 18.68
N LEU A 5 9.52 3.28 17.50
CA LEU A 5 9.10 3.86 16.23
C LEU A 5 7.76 3.28 15.78
N ILE A 6 6.97 4.12 15.13
CA ILE A 6 5.73 3.75 14.44
C ILE A 6 6.08 3.61 12.95
N PRO A 7 6.11 2.39 12.40
CA PRO A 7 6.40 2.18 10.99
C PRO A 7 5.22 2.63 10.12
N ILE A 8 5.57 3.13 8.94
CA ILE A 8 4.63 3.40 7.85
C ILE A 8 4.99 2.45 6.72
N LEU A 9 4.13 1.47 6.45
CA LEU A 9 4.27 0.57 5.31
C LEU A 9 3.60 1.21 4.10
N CYS A 10 4.42 1.68 3.16
CA CYS A 10 3.98 2.17 1.87
C CYS A 10 3.69 1.01 0.92
N VAL A 11 2.55 1.06 0.25
CA VAL A 11 2.11 0.07 -0.76
C VAL A 11 1.52 0.78 -1.97
N GLY A 12 1.63 0.17 -3.14
CA GLY A 12 1.20 0.82 -4.37
C GLY A 12 1.59 0.03 -5.61
N GLU A 13 0.79 0.16 -6.66
CA GLU A 13 0.99 -0.49 -7.96
C GLU A 13 1.46 0.49 -9.04
N THR A 14 2.26 -0.03 -9.98
CA THR A 14 2.68 0.71 -11.18
C THR A 14 1.54 0.89 -12.17
N GLU A 15 1.72 1.79 -13.15
CA GLU A 15 0.71 2.04 -14.19
C GLU A 15 0.38 0.76 -14.98
N LYS A 16 1.42 0.00 -15.35
CA LYS A 16 1.25 -1.28 -16.05
C LYS A 16 0.44 -2.28 -15.24
N GLU A 17 0.70 -2.39 -13.93
CA GLU A 17 -0.04 -3.28 -13.04
C GLU A 17 -1.50 -2.84 -12.91
N ARG A 18 -1.77 -1.53 -12.81
CA ARG A 18 -3.14 -1.00 -12.78
C ARG A 18 -3.90 -1.24 -14.08
N GLU A 19 -3.29 -0.95 -15.23
CA GLU A 19 -3.90 -1.18 -16.54
C GLU A 19 -4.16 -2.67 -16.80
N SER A 20 -3.33 -3.54 -16.25
CA SER A 20 -3.52 -5.00 -16.29
C SER A 20 -4.55 -5.51 -15.28
N LYS A 21 -5.16 -4.62 -14.48
CA LYS A 21 -6.12 -4.91 -13.40
C LYS A 21 -5.51 -5.76 -12.26
N ASP A 22 -4.21 -5.65 -12.06
CA ASP A 22 -3.45 -6.40 -11.04
C ASP A 22 -3.31 -5.66 -9.70
N THR A 23 -3.90 -4.46 -9.55
CA THR A 23 -3.78 -3.62 -8.34
C THR A 23 -3.87 -4.42 -7.05
N PHE A 24 -4.96 -5.18 -6.84
CA PHE A 24 -5.16 -5.92 -5.60
C PHE A 24 -4.19 -7.11 -5.43
N SER A 25 -3.76 -7.74 -6.52
CA SER A 25 -2.77 -8.81 -6.47
C SER A 25 -1.40 -8.27 -6.04
N VAL A 26 -1.04 -7.08 -6.53
CA VAL A 26 0.19 -6.38 -6.16
C VAL A 26 0.14 -5.95 -4.69
N LEU A 27 -0.95 -5.33 -4.26
CA LEU A 27 -1.13 -4.88 -2.88
C LEU A 27 -1.11 -6.07 -1.91
N ASP A 28 -1.82 -7.17 -2.19
CA ASP A 28 -1.81 -8.40 -1.37
C ASP A 28 -0.39 -8.99 -1.25
N ARG A 29 0.35 -9.05 -2.36
CA ARG A 29 1.75 -9.49 -2.36
C ARG A 29 2.64 -8.58 -1.50
N GLN A 30 2.45 -7.27 -1.57
CA GLN A 30 3.19 -6.30 -0.77
C GLN A 30 2.86 -6.41 0.72
N PHE A 31 1.59 -6.59 1.09
CA PHE A 31 1.18 -6.82 2.47
C PHE A 31 1.77 -8.12 3.04
N LYS A 32 1.64 -9.24 2.31
CA LYS A 32 2.17 -10.53 2.77
C LYS A 32 3.66 -10.49 3.04
N LYS A 33 4.43 -9.82 2.17
CA LYS A 33 5.89 -9.67 2.34
C LYS A 33 6.25 -8.61 3.39
N GLY A 34 5.59 -7.46 3.36
CA GLY A 34 5.89 -6.33 4.25
C GLY A 34 5.53 -6.58 5.71
N LEU A 35 4.58 -7.49 5.96
CA LEU A 35 4.14 -7.88 7.30
C LEU A 35 4.73 -9.21 7.77
N GLU A 36 5.65 -9.80 7.00
CA GLU A 36 6.29 -11.06 7.40
C GLU A 36 7.06 -10.86 8.73
N GLY A 37 6.75 -11.70 9.72
CA GLY A 37 7.34 -11.61 11.06
C GLY A 37 6.69 -10.58 12.00
N PHE A 38 5.68 -9.81 11.56
CA PHE A 38 4.92 -8.96 12.47
C PHE A 38 4.00 -9.80 13.36
N SER A 39 4.04 -9.55 14.67
CA SER A 39 3.03 -10.09 15.59
C SER A 39 1.74 -9.28 15.50
N ARG A 40 0.62 -9.81 16.03
CA ARG A 40 -0.64 -9.06 16.13
C ARG A 40 -0.47 -7.73 16.88
N ASN A 41 0.33 -7.71 17.94
CA ASN A 41 0.57 -6.51 18.73
C ASN A 41 1.37 -5.47 17.94
N ASP A 42 2.25 -5.90 17.02
CA ASP A 42 2.96 -4.97 16.14
C ASP A 42 2.00 -4.32 15.13
N LEU A 43 0.94 -5.02 14.71
CA LEU A 43 -0.01 -4.46 13.75
C LEU A 43 -0.90 -3.35 14.32
N GLU A 44 -1.09 -3.28 15.64
CA GLU A 44 -1.90 -2.22 16.29
C GLU A 44 -1.28 -0.83 16.14
N MET A 45 0.04 -0.76 16.00
CA MET A 45 0.79 0.50 15.84
C MET A 45 1.34 0.68 14.43
N LEU A 46 0.89 -0.11 13.46
CA LEU A 46 1.33 0.01 12.07
C LEU A 46 0.44 1.00 11.31
N ILE A 47 1.06 1.90 10.56
CA ILE A 47 0.36 2.75 9.59
C ILE A 47 0.58 2.15 8.19
N ILE A 48 -0.50 2.04 7.41
CA ILE A 48 -0.43 1.71 5.98
C ILE A 48 -0.66 2.97 5.16
N ALA A 49 0.23 3.25 4.22
CA ALA A 49 0.08 4.34 3.26
C ALA A 49 -0.09 3.75 1.85
N TYR A 50 -1.27 3.94 1.25
CA TYR A 50 -1.46 3.64 -0.16
C TYR A 50 -0.92 4.80 -1.01
N GLU A 51 0.06 4.49 -1.86
CA GLU A 51 0.71 5.42 -2.77
C GLU A 51 0.50 4.94 -4.21
N PRO A 52 -0.48 5.50 -4.96
CA PRO A 52 -0.74 5.11 -6.35
C PRO A 52 0.46 5.48 -7.24
N VAL A 53 1.43 4.58 -7.40
CA VAL A 53 2.71 4.85 -8.08
C VAL A 53 2.48 5.32 -9.52
N TRP A 54 1.45 4.78 -10.17
CA TRP A 54 1.00 5.19 -11.50
C TRP A 54 0.61 6.70 -11.62
N ALA A 55 0.33 7.38 -10.51
CA ALA A 55 -0.02 8.80 -10.47
C ALA A 55 1.16 9.72 -10.07
N ILE A 56 2.29 9.17 -9.63
CA ILE A 56 3.42 9.97 -9.12
C ILE A 56 4.19 10.57 -10.30
N GLY A 57 4.21 11.90 -10.41
CA GLY A 57 4.99 12.62 -11.42
C GLY A 57 4.49 12.45 -12.87
N THR A 58 3.32 11.85 -13.08
CA THR A 58 2.77 11.57 -14.42
C THR A 58 1.77 12.65 -14.89
N GLY A 59 1.42 13.61 -14.04
CA GLY A 59 0.34 14.57 -14.27
C GLY A 59 -1.06 13.96 -14.15
N LYS A 60 -1.16 12.64 -13.92
CA LYS A 60 -2.41 11.96 -13.54
C LYS A 60 -2.60 12.07 -12.03
N THR A 61 -3.84 12.03 -11.56
CA THR A 61 -4.17 12.04 -10.13
C THR A 61 -5.24 11.01 -9.87
N ALA A 62 -5.04 10.16 -8.86
CA ALA A 62 -6.04 9.20 -8.43
C ALA A 62 -7.29 9.94 -7.97
N THR A 63 -8.47 9.49 -8.40
CA THR A 63 -9.73 10.03 -7.90
C THR A 63 -9.96 9.57 -6.45
N ARG A 64 -10.88 10.25 -5.74
CA ARG A 64 -11.28 9.84 -4.38
C ARG A 64 -11.79 8.39 -4.35
N ASP A 65 -12.53 7.99 -5.38
CA ASP A 65 -13.07 6.63 -5.47
C ASP A 65 -11.96 5.60 -5.70
N GLN A 66 -10.96 5.92 -6.51
CA GLN A 66 -9.81 5.03 -6.75
C GLN A 66 -8.93 4.87 -5.50
N ALA A 67 -8.77 5.94 -4.70
CA ALA A 67 -8.13 5.84 -3.40
C ALA A 67 -8.97 5.01 -2.43
N GLN A 68 -10.29 5.23 -2.40
CA GLN A 68 -11.20 4.49 -1.53
C GLN A 68 -11.31 3.00 -1.88
N GLU A 69 -11.17 2.66 -3.17
CA GLU A 69 -11.12 1.29 -3.68
C GLU A 69 -9.93 0.52 -3.06
N ALA A 70 -8.74 1.12 -3.02
CA ALA A 70 -7.55 0.49 -2.43
C ALA A 70 -7.57 0.45 -0.88
N HIS A 71 -8.34 1.34 -0.24
CA HIS A 71 -8.45 1.45 1.22
C HIS A 71 -9.44 0.46 1.87
N ARG A 72 -10.24 -0.27 1.07
CA ARG A 72 -11.23 -1.23 1.57
C ARG A 72 -10.63 -2.62 1.73
#